data_AF-A0A7X7EUJ3-F1
#
_entry.id   AF-A0A7X7EUJ3-F1
#
_cell.length_a   1.000
_cell.length_b   1.000
_cell.length_c   1.000
_cell.angle_alpha   90.00
_cell.angle_beta   90.00
_cell.angle_gamma   90.00
#
_symmetry.space_group_name_H-M   'P 1'
#
loop_
_entity.id
_entity.type
_entity.pdbx_description
1 polymer ?
#
loop_
_entity_poly.entity_id
_entity_poly.type
_entity_poly.pdbx_seq_one_letter_code
_entity_poly.pdbx_strand_id
1 'polypeptide(L)'
;FPFAAKTAKVFVENAGTVYRAGEEQIPGSATDWHSLGDYIAVSDGAKTFVLVPHDVPLVQIGDIHTGKWQKKLEISSGHIYSWIMNNMWFTNFPAYQEGKMEFTWSLTSCSGEFSEQTVKQFAFDTRIGTTNPEQGQKSIVW
;
A
#
# COMPACT_ATOMS: atom_id res chain seq x y z
N PHE A 1 -5.27 3.95 4.98
CA PHE A 1 -5.80 2.67 5.47
C PHE A 1 -5.29 2.38 6.87
N PRO A 2 -6.15 2.50 7.90
CA PRO A 2 -5.75 2.39 9.30
C PRO A 2 -5.80 0.94 9.80
N PHE A 3 -4.89 0.07 9.36
CA PHE A 3 -4.92 -1.34 9.80
C PHE A 3 -4.54 -1.48 11.27
N ALA A 4 -5.36 -2.21 12.02
CA ALA A 4 -5.21 -2.41 13.46
C ALA A 4 -4.16 -3.49 13.78
N ALA A 5 -2.91 -3.24 13.41
CA ALA A 5 -1.76 -4.10 13.70
C ALA A 5 -0.87 -3.45 14.78
N LYS A 6 -0.76 -4.08 15.96
CA LYS A 6 -0.03 -3.50 17.12
C LYS A 6 1.49 -3.51 16.94
N THR A 7 2.03 -4.55 16.29
CA THR A 7 3.45 -4.73 16.00
C THR A 7 3.60 -5.00 14.50
N ALA A 8 3.33 -3.97 13.70
CA ALA A 8 3.24 -4.07 12.26
C ALA A 8 4.60 -4.41 11.62
N LYS A 9 4.65 -5.53 10.92
CA LYS A 9 5.64 -5.83 9.88
C LYS A 9 5.00 -5.55 8.53
N VAL A 10 5.66 -4.76 7.70
CA VAL A 10 5.11 -4.32 6.42
C VAL A 10 5.91 -4.93 5.28
N PHE A 11 5.21 -5.68 4.44
CA PHE A 11 5.74 -6.38 3.28
C PHE A 11 5.31 -5.64 2.03
N VAL A 12 6.28 -5.20 1.24
CA VAL A 12 6.07 -4.46 0.00
C VAL A 12 6.45 -5.36 -1.15
N GLU A 13 5.51 -5.56 -2.07
CA GLU A 13 5.81 -6.16 -3.37
C GLU A 13 6.29 -5.07 -4.33
N ASN A 14 7.44 -5.30 -4.96
CA ASN A 14 7.95 -4.50 -6.05
C ASN A 14 8.74 -5.37 -7.04
N ALA A 15 8.46 -5.22 -8.33
CA ALA A 15 9.18 -5.88 -9.42
C ALA A 15 9.29 -7.43 -9.29
N GLY A 16 8.25 -8.07 -8.77
CA GLY A 16 8.14 -9.53 -8.63
C GLY A 16 8.69 -10.08 -7.31
N THR A 17 9.30 -9.24 -6.48
CA THR A 17 9.87 -9.63 -5.19
C THR A 17 9.20 -8.90 -4.03
N VAL A 18 9.26 -9.52 -2.86
CA VAL A 18 8.71 -8.96 -1.63
C VAL A 18 9.86 -8.66 -0.69
N TYR A 19 9.83 -7.49 -0.07
CA TYR A 19 10.76 -7.12 0.99
C TYR A 19 10.04 -6.51 2.19
N ARG A 20 10.67 -6.59 3.36
CA ARG A 20 10.24 -5.92 4.58
C ARG A 20 10.72 -4.47 4.59
N ALA A 21 9.77 -3.55 4.50
CA ALA A 21 10.04 -2.11 4.58
C ALA A 21 10.75 -1.76 5.91
N GLY A 22 11.77 -0.91 5.86
CA GLY A 22 12.60 -0.51 7.00
C GLY A 22 13.63 -1.54 7.48
N GLU A 23 13.61 -2.77 6.96
CA GLU A 23 14.51 -3.86 7.39
C GLU A 23 15.38 -4.40 6.25
N GLU A 24 14.77 -4.69 5.10
CA GLU A 24 15.42 -5.34 3.95
C GLU A 24 15.67 -4.36 2.79
N GLN A 25 15.41 -3.06 3.02
CA GLN A 25 15.69 -2.01 2.05
C GLN A 25 17.20 -1.81 1.87
N ILE A 26 17.60 -1.50 0.64
CA ILE A 26 18.99 -1.15 0.32
C ILE A 26 19.34 0.15 1.08
N PRO A 27 20.44 0.19 1.85
CA PRO A 27 20.85 1.41 2.53
C PRO A 27 20.98 2.60 1.57
N GLY A 28 20.33 3.72 1.92
CA GLY A 28 20.30 4.93 1.09
C GLY A 28 19.18 4.97 0.04
N SER A 29 18.37 3.91 -0.10
CA SER A 29 17.12 4.00 -0.88
C SER A 29 16.10 4.92 -0.20
N ALA A 30 15.07 5.34 -0.93
CA ALA A 30 13.98 6.14 -0.38
C ALA A 30 13.28 5.40 0.78
N THR A 31 13.12 6.09 1.90
CA THR A 31 12.39 5.60 3.10
C THR A 31 11.04 6.29 3.26
N ASP A 32 10.92 7.51 2.75
CA ASP A 32 9.73 8.33 2.95
C ASP A 32 8.57 7.86 2.07
N TRP A 33 8.88 7.18 0.95
CA TRP A 33 7.95 6.80 -0.11
C TRP A 33 8.30 5.44 -0.68
N HIS A 34 7.28 4.65 -0.95
CA HIS A 34 7.42 3.31 -1.51
C HIS A 34 6.52 3.19 -2.74
N SER A 35 7.12 2.76 -3.85
CA SER A 35 6.37 2.34 -5.03
C SER A 35 6.05 0.86 -4.91
N LEU A 36 4.78 0.52 -5.09
CA LEU A 36 4.29 -0.85 -5.10
C LEU A 36 4.23 -1.34 -6.55
N GLY A 37 4.58 -2.61 -6.78
CA GLY A 37 4.28 -3.28 -8.04
C GLY A 37 2.82 -3.73 -8.06
N ASP A 38 2.47 -4.54 -7.07
CA ASP A 38 1.16 -5.18 -6.97
C ASP A 38 0.44 -4.92 -5.65
N TYR A 39 1.11 -5.12 -4.52
CA TYR A 39 0.44 -5.04 -3.22
C TYR A 39 1.37 -4.60 -2.10
N ILE A 40 0.73 -4.27 -0.98
CA ILE A 40 1.37 -4.09 0.32
C ILE A 40 0.59 -4.88 1.37
N ALA A 41 1.31 -5.58 2.24
CA ALA A 41 0.72 -6.33 3.34
C ALA A 41 1.23 -5.84 4.69
N VAL A 42 0.32 -5.78 5.68
CA VAL A 42 0.63 -5.42 7.05
C VAL A 42 0.29 -6.60 7.94
N SER A 43 1.28 -7.18 8.61
CA SER A 43 1.09 -8.34 9.48
C SER A 43 1.54 -8.04 10.90
N ASP A 44 0.78 -8.50 11.90
CA ASP A 44 1.21 -8.50 13.31
C ASP A 44 1.60 -9.90 13.83
N GLY A 45 1.67 -10.89 12.93
CA GLY A 45 1.92 -12.30 13.24
C GLY A 45 0.67 -13.12 13.56
N ALA A 46 -0.43 -12.49 13.98
CA ALA A 46 -1.70 -13.16 14.22
C ALA A 46 -2.73 -12.87 13.13
N LYS A 47 -2.61 -11.72 12.47
CA LYS A 47 -3.45 -11.28 11.34
C LYS A 47 -2.59 -10.60 10.30
N THR A 48 -3.00 -10.74 9.05
CA THR A 48 -2.40 -10.07 7.91
C THR A 48 -3.46 -9.33 7.12
N PHE A 49 -3.22 -8.05 6.87
CA PHE A 49 -4.04 -7.19 6.02
C PHE A 49 -3.33 -7.00 4.69
N VAL A 50 -4.06 -6.98 3.59
CA VAL A 50 -3.49 -6.85 2.24
C VAL A 50 -4.21 -5.74 1.50
N LEU A 51 -3.47 -4.78 0.98
CA LEU A 51 -3.98 -3.73 0.11
C LEU A 51 -3.36 -3.87 -1.28
N VAL A 52 -4.21 -3.84 -2.30
CA VAL A 52 -3.84 -3.81 -3.71
C VAL A 52 -4.35 -2.48 -4.28
N PRO A 53 -3.48 -1.46 -4.43
CA PRO A 53 -3.86 -0.20 -5.04
C PRO A 53 -3.68 -0.29 -6.55
N HIS A 54 -4.77 -0.53 -7.29
CA HIS A 54 -4.71 -0.75 -8.74
C HIS A 54 -4.27 0.50 -9.50
N ASP A 55 -4.68 1.68 -9.02
CA ASP A 55 -4.43 2.95 -9.70
C ASP A 55 -3.43 3.86 -8.96
N VAL A 56 -3.05 3.51 -7.72
CA VAL A 56 -2.28 4.39 -6.82
C VAL A 56 -1.08 3.64 -6.21
N PRO A 57 -0.03 3.36 -7.00
CA PRO A 57 1.09 2.51 -6.57
C PRO A 57 2.00 3.19 -5.54
N LEU A 58 1.84 4.49 -5.30
CA LEU A 58 2.72 5.26 -4.43
C LEU A 58 2.14 5.35 -3.02
N VAL A 59 2.89 4.92 -2.00
CA VAL A 59 2.42 4.90 -0.61
C VAL A 59 3.46 5.41 0.39
N GLN A 60 2.98 5.80 1.56
CA GLN A 60 3.80 5.97 2.78
C GLN A 60 3.34 4.99 3.86
N ILE A 61 4.29 4.57 4.70
CA ILE A 61 4.12 3.47 5.65
C ILE A 61 4.26 3.99 7.08
N GLY A 62 3.30 3.65 7.94
CA GLY A 62 3.28 3.95 9.36
C GLY A 62 2.88 5.38 9.72
N ASP A 63 3.31 6.36 8.93
CA ASP A 63 2.99 7.79 9.09
C ASP A 63 3.29 8.54 7.76
N ILE A 64 2.95 9.82 7.69
CA ILE A 64 3.38 10.73 6.62
C ILE A 64 4.79 11.22 6.97
N HIS A 65 5.78 10.84 6.17
CA HIS A 65 7.20 11.15 6.40
C HIS A 65 7.78 12.16 5.42
N THR A 66 6.91 12.79 4.64
CA THR A 66 7.28 13.73 3.59
C THR A 66 8.24 14.82 4.07
N GLY A 67 9.44 14.86 3.49
CA GLY A 67 10.48 15.86 3.80
C GLY A 67 11.20 15.62 5.12
N LYS A 68 11.02 14.47 5.78
CA LYS A 68 11.77 14.09 6.98
C LYS A 68 13.16 13.53 6.64
N TRP A 69 13.40 13.09 5.40
CA TRP A 69 14.69 12.60 4.93
C TRP A 69 15.28 11.51 5.84
N GLN A 70 14.45 10.55 6.22
CA GLN A 70 14.85 9.53 7.18
C GLN A 70 15.95 8.65 6.58
N LYS A 71 16.92 8.26 7.39
CA LYS A 71 17.93 7.26 6.95
C LYS A 71 17.40 5.84 7.01
N LYS A 72 16.35 5.63 7.81
CA LYS A 72 15.69 4.35 8.04
C LYS A 72 14.22 4.61 8.34
N LEU A 73 13.34 3.81 7.74
CA LEU A 73 11.93 3.82 8.05
C LEU A 73 11.70 3.15 9.42
N GLU A 74 11.06 3.88 10.33
CA GLU A 74 10.58 3.36 11.61
C GLU A 74 9.05 3.24 11.55
N ILE A 75 8.53 2.02 11.65
CA ILE A 75 7.11 1.72 11.48
C ILE A 75 6.42 1.88 12.83
N SER A 76 5.79 3.03 13.04
CA SER A 76 5.08 3.38 14.28
C SER A 76 3.66 2.82 14.36
N SER A 77 3.08 2.41 13.22
CA SER A 77 1.71 1.90 13.13
C SER A 77 1.50 1.01 11.90
N GLY A 78 0.39 0.27 11.86
CA GLY A 78 -0.05 -0.47 10.68
C GLY A 78 -0.69 0.38 9.58
N HIS A 79 -0.55 1.70 9.63
CA HIS A 79 -1.21 2.59 8.67
C HIS A 79 -0.49 2.62 7.33
N ILE A 80 -1.27 2.52 6.24
CA ILE A 80 -0.79 2.73 4.88
C ILE A 80 -1.46 3.98 4.30
N TYR A 81 -0.67 4.96 3.87
CA TYR A 81 -1.14 6.19 3.26
C TYR A 81 -1.00 6.04 1.75
N SER A 82 -2.13 5.86 1.04
CA SER A 82 -2.14 5.78 -0.43
C SER A 82 -2.09 7.18 -1.01
N TRP A 83 -1.08 7.45 -1.83
CA TRP A 83 -0.79 8.79 -2.30
C TRP A 83 -1.36 9.02 -3.70
N ILE A 84 -2.62 9.46 -3.72
CA ILE A 84 -3.44 9.55 -4.94
C ILE A 84 -2.90 10.56 -5.96
N MET A 85 -2.29 11.65 -5.49
CA MET A 85 -1.80 12.73 -6.37
C MET A 85 -0.46 13.24 -5.90
N ASN A 86 0.56 13.24 -6.77
CA ASN A 86 1.81 13.93 -6.47
C ASN A 86 1.59 15.46 -6.54
N ASN A 87 1.27 16.06 -5.41
CA ASN A 87 1.12 17.52 -5.24
C ASN A 87 2.36 18.14 -4.54
N MET A 88 3.47 17.42 -4.55
CA MET A 88 4.68 17.71 -3.80
C MET A 88 5.71 18.46 -4.65
N TRP A 89 5.23 19.43 -5.45
CA TRP A 89 6.04 20.13 -6.45
C TRP A 89 5.77 21.64 -6.41
N PHE A 90 6.85 22.42 -6.29
CA PHE A 90 6.81 23.89 -6.11
C PHE A 90 7.20 24.67 -7.37
N THR A 91 7.22 24.03 -8.54
CA THR A 91 7.46 24.73 -9.81
C THR A 91 6.16 25.33 -10.34
N ASN A 92 6.26 26.13 -11.40
CA ASN A 92 5.26 26.99 -12.03
C ASN A 92 3.98 26.32 -12.60
N PHE A 93 3.53 25.19 -12.06
CA PHE A 93 2.28 24.54 -12.41
C PHE A 93 1.26 24.63 -11.27
N PRO A 94 -0.06 24.67 -11.56
CA PRO A 94 -1.08 24.63 -10.52
C PRO A 94 -0.94 23.37 -9.64
N ALA A 95 -1.05 23.54 -8.32
CA ALA A 95 -1.00 22.43 -7.35
C ALA A 95 -2.35 21.66 -7.25
N TYR A 96 -3.20 21.78 -8.28
CA TYR A 96 -4.51 21.14 -8.34
C TYR A 96 -4.74 20.53 -9.71
N GLN A 97 -5.55 19.47 -9.74
CA GLN A 97 -6.04 18.84 -10.95
C GLN A 97 -7.58 18.83 -10.88
N GLU A 98 -8.23 19.27 -11.96
CA GLU A 98 -9.68 19.30 -12.08
C GLU A 98 -10.22 18.07 -12.80
N GLY A 99 -11.54 17.88 -12.76
CA GLY A 99 -12.22 16.77 -13.41
C GLY A 99 -12.52 15.60 -12.48
N LYS A 100 -13.26 14.62 -13.01
CA LYS A 100 -13.59 13.39 -12.29
C LYS A 100 -12.42 12.42 -12.38
N MET A 101 -11.99 11.91 -11.23
CA MET A 101 -11.00 10.84 -11.13
C MET A 101 -11.61 9.68 -10.37
N GLU A 102 -11.35 8.47 -10.84
CA GLU A 102 -11.77 7.23 -10.20
C GLU A 102 -10.51 6.40 -9.92
N PHE A 103 -10.41 5.87 -8.71
CA PHE A 103 -9.28 5.08 -8.25
C PHE A 103 -9.82 3.85 -7.55
N THR A 104 -9.15 2.72 -7.76
CA THR A 104 -9.59 1.40 -7.31
C THR A 104 -8.56 0.81 -6.36
N TRP A 105 -9.08 0.26 -5.26
CA TRP A 105 -8.31 -0.53 -4.32
C TRP A 105 -9.04 -1.84 -4.06
N SER A 106 -8.29 -2.92 -3.88
CA SER A 106 -8.80 -4.16 -3.29
C SER A 106 -8.14 -4.37 -1.93
N LEU A 107 -8.93 -4.82 -0.96
CA LEU A 107 -8.49 -5.06 0.41
C LEU A 107 -9.04 -6.38 0.90
N THR A 108 -8.20 -7.16 1.57
CA THR A 108 -8.62 -8.32 2.34
C THR A 108 -7.84 -8.43 3.66
N SER A 109 -8.26 -9.36 4.51
CA SER A 109 -7.53 -9.74 5.70
C SER A 109 -7.62 -11.24 5.92
N CYS A 110 -6.57 -11.85 6.45
CA CYS A 110 -6.55 -13.24 6.86
C CYS A 110 -5.95 -13.40 8.26
N SER A 111 -6.31 -14.51 8.92
CA SER A 111 -5.65 -14.95 10.14
C SER A 111 -4.27 -15.54 9.83
N GLY A 112 -3.33 -15.36 10.74
CA GLY A 112 -1.97 -15.89 10.66
C GLY A 112 -0.94 -14.88 10.17
N GLU A 113 0.29 -15.37 10.12
CA GLU A 113 1.44 -14.61 9.60
C GLU A 113 1.32 -14.37 8.09
N PHE A 114 2.17 -13.47 7.58
CA PHE A 114 2.26 -13.19 6.16
C PHE A 114 2.64 -14.45 5.36
N SER A 115 1.85 -14.75 4.33
CA SER A 115 2.11 -15.80 3.35
C SER A 115 2.16 -15.18 1.96
N GLU A 116 3.36 -15.09 1.39
CA GLU A 116 3.57 -14.48 0.07
C GLU A 116 2.70 -15.12 -1.01
N GLN A 117 2.57 -16.45 -1.01
CA GLN A 117 1.75 -17.17 -1.99
C GLN A 117 0.27 -16.78 -1.89
N THR A 118 -0.28 -16.73 -0.68
CA THR A 118 -1.69 -16.38 -0.46
C THR A 118 -1.98 -14.94 -0.87
N VAL A 119 -1.07 -14.03 -0.51
CA VAL A 119 -1.21 -12.60 -0.83
C VAL A 119 -1.04 -12.35 -2.32
N LYS A 120 -0.04 -12.98 -2.97
CA LYS A 120 0.14 -12.93 -4.43
C LYS A 120 -1.08 -13.45 -5.19
N GLN A 121 -1.67 -14.56 -4.74
CA GLN A 121 -2.88 -15.10 -5.37
C GLN A 121 -4.04 -14.10 -5.28
N PHE A 122 -4.31 -13.54 -4.10
CA PHE A 122 -5.34 -12.51 -3.95
C PHE A 122 -5.09 -11.31 -4.86
N ALA A 123 -3.86 -10.78 -4.89
CA ALA A 123 -3.51 -9.66 -5.74
C ALA A 123 -3.75 -9.97 -7.23
N PHE A 124 -3.36 -11.17 -7.68
CA PHE A 124 -3.62 -11.63 -9.03
C PHE A 124 -5.13 -11.74 -9.34
N ASP A 125 -5.91 -12.35 -8.46
CA ASP A 125 -7.36 -12.53 -8.63
C ASP A 125 -8.09 -11.18 -8.78
N THR A 126 -7.65 -10.16 -8.04
CA THR A 126 -8.23 -8.81 -8.11
C THR A 126 -7.91 -8.07 -9.41
N ARG A 127 -6.88 -8.48 -10.17
CA ARG A 127 -6.52 -7.88 -11.47
C ARG A 127 -7.33 -8.44 -12.62
N ILE A 128 -7.69 -9.71 -12.53
CA ILE A 128 -8.49 -10.40 -13.54
C ILE A 128 -9.98 -10.16 -13.34
N GLY A 129 -10.39 -8.91 -13.05
CA GLY A 129 -11.79 -8.47 -13.04
C GLY A 129 -12.80 -9.52 -12.56
N THR A 130 -12.59 -10.12 -11.39
CA THR A 130 -13.59 -11.02 -10.81
C THR A 130 -14.37 -10.24 -9.76
N THR A 131 -15.47 -9.62 -10.20
CA THR A 131 -16.82 -9.95 -9.72
C THR A 131 -17.85 -9.15 -10.50
N ASN A 132 -18.78 -9.87 -11.11
CA ASN A 132 -20.11 -9.37 -11.46
C ASN A 132 -20.68 -8.59 -10.25
N PRO A 133 -21.11 -7.32 -10.39
CA PRO A 133 -21.62 -6.51 -9.28
C PRO A 133 -22.88 -7.10 -8.59
N GLU A 134 -23.46 -8.17 -9.12
CA GLU A 134 -24.60 -8.88 -8.52
C GLU A 134 -24.25 -9.84 -7.37
N GLN A 135 -22.96 -10.13 -7.11
CA GLN A 135 -22.54 -10.97 -5.98
C GLN A 135 -21.73 -10.18 -4.95
N GLY A 136 -22.43 -9.37 -4.16
CA GLY A 136 -22.17 -9.23 -2.72
C GLY A 136 -20.93 -8.48 -2.24
N GLN A 137 -20.01 -8.03 -3.11
CA GLN A 137 -18.93 -7.14 -2.69
C GLN A 137 -19.23 -5.71 -3.10
N LYS A 138 -19.79 -4.94 -2.16
CA LYS A 138 -19.96 -3.49 -2.33
C LYS A 138 -18.56 -2.85 -2.33
N SER A 139 -18.05 -2.57 -3.51
CA SER A 139 -17.02 -1.54 -3.68
C SER A 139 -17.59 -0.24 -3.12
N ILE A 140 -17.06 0.22 -1.99
CA ILE A 140 -17.38 1.55 -1.48
C ILE A 140 -16.60 2.53 -2.36
N VAL A 141 -17.32 3.09 -3.33
CA VAL A 141 -16.88 4.27 -4.08
C VAL A 141 -17.16 5.48 -3.18
N TRP A 142 -16.11 6.21 -2.81
CA TRP A 142 -16.25 7.55 -2.22
C TRP A 142 -16.24 8.58 -3.34
#